data_AF-A0A951P6H0-F1
#
_entry.id   AF-A0A951P6H0-F1
#
_cell.length_a   1.000
_cell.length_b   1.000
_cell.length_c   1.000
_cell.angle_alpha   90.00
_cell.angle_beta   90.00
_cell.angle_gamma   90.00
#
_symmetry.space_group_name_H-M   'P 1'
#
loop_
_entity.id
_entity.type
_entity.pdbx_description
1 polymer ?
#
loop_
_entity_poly.entity_id
_entity_poly.type
_entity_poly.pdbx_seq_one_letter_code
_entity_poly.pdbx_strand_id
1 'polypeptide(L)'
;MKLVLSSPTQLLRIPKYWLLAIGAGLMAIHLSLVWRSNLPEFQGNCFVFWAAAVSLVWQKRDDFEFKSSFAASLLGSALIAIALLRIHILPDFGLFLRLFPLITGLGLALLATGFKHLRHYWHEFAVFILLAIPPTALSFFEISPITARFSTLLLWLSGFEVQRQGVYIMLSTGASIEVYHGCSGVIVIIQVLKFVGLAFLLFPTNWIQRIVLPIVGIVIAFFTNAIRVMILAILSAPGSGEAFTYWHDGSGSLAFSMLAVSIVGALCYFWLLRDEDIERISEEGEEW
;
A
#
# COMPACT_ATOMS: atom_id res chain seq x y z
N MET A 1 7.17 -37.75 -4.31
CA MET A 1 8.41 -37.01 -4.68
C MET A 1 9.36 -37.06 -3.49
N LYS A 2 10.45 -37.85 -3.56
CA LYS A 2 11.43 -37.94 -2.46
C LYS A 2 12.24 -36.65 -2.42
N LEU A 3 12.11 -35.87 -1.34
CA LEU A 3 13.05 -34.81 -0.98
C LEU A 3 14.40 -35.45 -0.67
N VAL A 4 15.23 -35.63 -1.70
CA VAL A 4 16.65 -35.90 -1.51
C VAL A 4 17.23 -34.59 -0.98
N LEU A 5 17.56 -34.56 0.31
CA LEU A 5 18.32 -33.48 0.94
C LEU A 5 19.68 -33.38 0.23
N SER A 6 19.74 -32.56 -0.81
CA SER A 6 20.99 -32.13 -1.44
C SER A 6 21.86 -31.45 -0.38
N SER A 7 23.14 -31.79 -0.32
CA SER A 7 24.06 -31.15 0.63
C SER A 7 24.05 -29.62 0.44
N PRO A 8 24.23 -28.80 1.50
CA PRO A 8 24.20 -27.34 1.40
C PRO A 8 25.11 -26.76 0.32
N THR A 9 26.22 -27.44 0.01
CA THR A 9 27.19 -27.05 -1.01
C THR A 9 26.69 -27.24 -2.45
N GLN A 10 25.73 -28.14 -2.69
CA GLN A 10 25.11 -28.34 -4.01
C GLN A 10 24.05 -27.28 -4.31
N LEU A 11 23.32 -26.83 -3.30
CA LEU A 11 22.34 -25.73 -3.41
C LEU A 11 23.00 -24.41 -3.88
N LEU A 12 24.23 -24.14 -3.45
CA LEU A 12 25.00 -22.94 -3.82
C LEU A 12 25.39 -22.88 -5.31
N ARG A 13 25.27 -23.97 -6.07
CA ARG A 13 25.60 -24.00 -7.51
C ARG A 13 24.43 -23.61 -8.41
N ILE A 14 23.23 -23.44 -7.85
CA ILE A 14 22.02 -23.19 -8.63
C ILE A 14 21.71 -21.67 -8.60
N PRO A 15 21.75 -20.96 -9.75
CA PRO A 15 21.55 -19.51 -9.81
C PRO A 15 20.25 -19.00 -9.17
N LYS A 16 19.19 -19.82 -9.19
CA LYS A 16 17.88 -19.51 -8.58
C LYS A 16 17.97 -19.19 -7.09
N TYR A 17 18.81 -19.88 -6.33
CA TYR A 17 18.95 -19.62 -4.88
C TYR A 17 19.74 -18.35 -4.58
N TRP A 18 20.70 -17.98 -5.43
CA TRP A 18 21.40 -16.70 -5.31
C TRP A 18 20.46 -15.51 -5.56
N LEU A 19 19.63 -15.59 -6.59
CA LEU A 19 18.62 -14.57 -6.86
C LEU A 19 17.61 -14.46 -5.72
N LEU A 20 17.17 -15.58 -5.16
CA LEU A 20 16.30 -15.61 -4.00
C LEU A 20 16.97 -14.96 -2.78
N ALA A 21 18.23 -15.29 -2.49
CA ALA A 21 18.97 -14.71 -1.38
C ALA A 21 19.17 -13.19 -1.54
N ILE A 22 19.53 -12.73 -2.74
CA ILE A 22 19.66 -11.31 -3.06
C ILE A 22 18.31 -10.61 -2.89
N GLY A 23 17.23 -11.15 -3.45
CA GLY A 23 15.89 -10.58 -3.33
C GLY A 23 15.40 -10.49 -1.88
N ALA A 24 15.57 -11.57 -1.10
CA ALA A 24 15.23 -11.58 0.32
C ALA A 24 16.06 -10.58 1.13
N GLY A 25 17.36 -10.46 0.83
CA GLY A 25 18.24 -9.46 1.44
C GLY A 25 17.81 -8.03 1.14
N LEU A 26 17.48 -7.72 -0.12
CA LEU A 26 16.99 -6.40 -0.54
C LEU A 26 15.66 -6.04 0.13
N MET A 27 14.73 -7.00 0.21
CA MET A 27 13.47 -6.84 0.94
C MET A 27 13.72 -6.57 2.43
N ALA A 28 14.60 -7.34 3.07
CA ALA A 28 14.93 -7.16 4.49
C ALA A 28 15.59 -5.81 4.77
N ILE A 29 16.50 -5.36 3.90
CA ILE A 29 17.11 -4.03 3.98
C ILE A 29 16.04 -2.95 3.85
N HIS A 30 15.18 -3.04 2.84
CA HIS A 30 14.12 -2.06 2.64
C HIS A 30 13.17 -1.96 3.83
N LEU A 31 12.64 -3.09 4.31
CA LEU A 31 11.74 -3.12 5.46
C LEU A 31 12.42 -2.59 6.73
N SER A 32 13.71 -2.89 6.93
CA SER A 32 14.49 -2.36 8.05
C SER A 32 14.67 -0.84 7.98
N LEU A 33 14.91 -0.30 6.79
CA LEU A 33 15.02 1.15 6.58
C LEU A 33 13.68 1.85 6.78
N VAL A 34 12.60 1.28 6.25
CA VAL A 34 11.24 1.83 6.41
C VAL A 34 10.81 1.80 7.89
N TRP A 35 11.15 0.75 8.62
CA TRP A 35 10.93 0.66 10.06
C TRP A 35 11.63 1.81 10.83
N ARG A 36 12.83 2.20 10.39
CA ARG A 36 13.60 3.32 10.98
C ARG A 36 13.15 4.71 10.52
N SER A 37 12.42 4.81 9.42
CA SER A 37 12.08 6.10 8.77
C SER A 37 10.97 6.91 9.42
N ASN A 38 10.37 6.44 10.53
CA ASN A 38 9.25 7.07 11.24
C ASN A 38 8.04 7.40 10.32
N LEU A 39 7.78 6.56 9.31
CA LEU A 39 6.65 6.66 8.38
C LEU A 39 5.65 5.50 8.62
N PRO A 40 4.83 5.55 9.68
CA PRO A 40 4.03 4.41 10.11
C PRO A 40 3.01 3.93 9.06
N GLU A 41 2.34 4.85 8.36
CA GLU A 41 1.42 4.51 7.27
C GLU A 41 2.14 3.78 6.12
N PHE A 42 3.40 4.14 5.86
CA PHE A 42 4.18 3.51 4.80
C PHE A 42 4.70 2.12 5.20
N GLN A 43 5.01 1.91 6.48
CA GLN A 43 5.48 0.62 7.03
C GLN A 43 4.49 -0.51 6.73
N GLY A 44 3.22 -0.35 7.13
CA GLY A 44 2.19 -1.37 6.89
C GLY A 44 2.01 -1.70 5.41
N ASN A 45 1.99 -0.67 4.56
CA ASN A 45 1.88 -0.83 3.10
C ASN A 45 3.07 -1.63 2.54
N CYS A 46 4.29 -1.38 3.01
CA CYS A 46 5.47 -2.09 2.51
C CYS A 46 5.38 -3.59 2.72
N PHE A 47 4.93 -4.06 3.90
CA PHE A 47 4.79 -5.49 4.17
C PHE A 47 3.81 -6.16 3.21
N VAL A 48 2.62 -5.59 3.04
CA VAL A 48 1.60 -6.19 2.17
C VAL A 48 2.03 -6.19 0.71
N PHE A 49 2.62 -5.10 0.23
CA PHE A 49 3.04 -4.98 -1.17
C PHE A 49 4.24 -5.88 -1.49
N TRP A 50 5.19 -6.04 -0.56
CA TRP A 50 6.26 -7.04 -0.72
C TRP A 50 5.71 -8.46 -0.73
N ALA A 51 4.78 -8.79 0.17
CA ALA A 51 4.15 -10.11 0.19
C ALA A 51 3.40 -10.40 -1.13
N ALA A 52 2.69 -9.40 -1.67
CA ALA A 52 2.03 -9.52 -2.96
C ALA A 52 3.02 -9.74 -4.12
N ALA A 53 4.09 -8.95 -4.19
CA ALA A 53 5.12 -9.11 -5.21
C ALA A 53 5.80 -10.50 -5.14
N VAL A 54 6.12 -10.97 -3.92
CA VAL A 54 6.68 -12.32 -3.70
C VAL A 54 5.69 -13.40 -4.14
N SER A 55 4.39 -13.24 -3.81
CA SER A 55 3.34 -14.18 -4.22
C SER A 55 3.23 -14.29 -5.75
N LEU A 56 3.23 -13.15 -6.47
CA LEU A 56 3.19 -13.12 -7.94
C LEU A 56 4.41 -13.80 -8.57
N VAL A 57 5.61 -13.55 -8.05
CA VAL A 57 6.83 -14.25 -8.51
C VAL A 57 6.75 -15.74 -8.20
N TRP A 58 6.22 -16.10 -7.03
CA TRP A 58 6.09 -17.49 -6.59
C TRP A 58 5.13 -18.29 -7.47
N GLN A 59 4.04 -17.68 -7.94
CA GLN A 59 3.09 -18.31 -8.86
C GLN A 59 3.74 -18.64 -10.21
N LYS A 60 4.59 -17.75 -10.73
CA LYS A 60 5.28 -17.91 -12.03
C LYS A 60 6.63 -18.64 -11.94
N ARG A 61 6.98 -19.20 -10.77
CA ARG A 61 8.35 -19.67 -10.47
C ARG A 61 8.86 -20.81 -11.38
N ASP A 62 7.93 -21.53 -12.00
CA ASP A 62 8.19 -22.69 -12.84
C ASP A 62 8.29 -22.30 -14.34
N ASP A 63 7.85 -21.09 -14.71
CA ASP A 63 7.87 -20.56 -16.08
C ASP A 63 9.14 -19.72 -16.39
N PHE A 64 9.99 -19.47 -15.38
CA PHE A 64 11.15 -18.61 -15.55
C PHE A 64 12.33 -19.31 -16.22
N GLU A 65 12.66 -18.86 -17.43
CA GLU A 65 13.97 -19.13 -18.04
C GLU A 65 15.03 -18.16 -17.50
N PHE A 66 15.94 -18.66 -16.67
CA PHE A 66 17.06 -17.89 -16.12
C PHE A 66 18.17 -17.70 -17.17
N LYS A 67 17.94 -16.79 -18.13
CA LYS A 67 18.89 -16.45 -19.19
C LYS A 67 19.08 -14.94 -19.25
N SER A 68 20.11 -14.44 -18.58
CA SER A 68 20.49 -13.03 -18.67
C SER A 68 21.73 -12.83 -19.54
N SER A 69 21.74 -11.75 -20.33
CA SER A 69 22.91 -11.30 -21.08
C SER A 69 23.88 -10.55 -20.18
N PHE A 70 25.19 -10.58 -20.47
CA PHE A 70 26.20 -9.85 -19.71
C PHE A 70 25.85 -8.37 -19.47
N ALA A 71 25.38 -7.67 -20.51
CA ALA A 71 24.99 -6.26 -20.40
C ALA A 71 23.82 -6.05 -19.43
N ALA A 72 22.82 -6.93 -19.45
CA ALA A 72 21.69 -6.87 -18.53
C ALA A 72 22.11 -7.18 -17.09
N SER A 73 22.99 -8.16 -16.89
CA SER A 73 23.53 -8.47 -15.57
C SER A 73 24.36 -7.33 -15.00
N LEU A 74 25.19 -6.67 -15.83
CA LEU A 74 25.97 -5.51 -15.43
C LEU A 74 25.06 -4.35 -15.02
N LEU A 75 24.05 -4.04 -15.84
CA LEU A 75 23.08 -2.99 -15.53
C LEU A 75 22.27 -3.31 -14.28
N GLY A 76 21.78 -4.55 -14.14
CA GLY A 76 21.02 -4.98 -12.97
C GLY A 76 21.83 -4.89 -11.68
N SER A 77 23.10 -5.32 -11.73
CA SER A 77 24.05 -5.19 -10.62
C SER A 77 24.32 -3.72 -10.29
N ALA A 78 24.51 -2.87 -11.31
CA ALA A 78 24.73 -1.45 -11.12
C ALA A 78 23.54 -0.76 -10.46
N LEU A 79 22.31 -1.08 -10.87
CA LEU A 79 21.09 -0.55 -10.25
C LEU A 79 20.97 -0.92 -8.77
N ILE A 80 21.22 -2.19 -8.43
CA ILE A 80 21.23 -2.66 -7.04
C ILE A 80 22.34 -1.95 -6.25
N ALA A 81 23.55 -1.88 -6.79
CA ALA A 81 24.68 -1.23 -6.14
C ALA A 81 24.42 0.26 -5.88
N ILE A 82 23.88 1.00 -6.86
CA ILE A 82 23.50 2.40 -6.72
C ILE A 82 22.43 2.57 -5.63
N ALA A 83 21.40 1.72 -5.62
CA ALA A 83 20.37 1.75 -4.59
C ALA A 83 20.98 1.52 -3.19
N LEU A 84 21.88 0.56 -3.04
CA LEU A 84 22.54 0.29 -1.77
C LEU A 84 23.49 1.42 -1.33
N LEU A 85 24.29 1.96 -2.25
CA LEU A 85 25.17 3.11 -1.96
C LEU A 85 24.39 4.35 -1.54
N ARG A 86 23.22 4.57 -2.15
CA ARG A 86 22.36 5.71 -1.84
C ARG A 86 21.91 5.74 -0.38
N ILE A 87 21.76 4.57 0.26
CA ILE A 87 21.41 4.45 1.69
C ILE A 87 22.38 5.24 2.58
N HIS A 88 23.66 5.34 2.19
CA HIS A 88 24.69 6.00 2.99
C HIS A 88 24.89 7.48 2.69
N ILE A 89 24.41 7.98 1.54
CA ILE A 89 24.83 9.29 1.00
C ILE A 89 23.83 10.41 1.33
N LEU A 90 22.53 10.12 1.43
CA LEU A 90 21.52 11.15 1.72
C LEU A 90 20.70 10.86 2.97
N PRO A 91 20.44 11.90 3.79
CA PRO A 91 19.58 11.79 4.97
C PRO A 91 18.07 11.84 4.64
N ASP A 92 17.66 12.35 3.47
CA ASP A 92 16.24 12.35 3.07
C ASP A 92 15.87 11.07 2.31
N PHE A 93 15.12 10.22 3.00
CA PHE A 93 14.74 8.90 2.54
C PHE A 93 13.32 8.83 1.94
N GLY A 94 12.53 9.91 1.97
CA GLY A 94 11.07 9.82 1.73
C GLY A 94 10.68 9.22 0.38
N LEU A 95 11.11 9.86 -0.72
CA LEU A 95 10.85 9.36 -2.08
C LEU A 95 11.73 8.15 -2.44
N PHE A 96 12.97 8.13 -1.93
CA PHE A 96 13.90 7.05 -2.21
C PHE A 96 13.41 5.70 -1.68
N LEU A 97 12.93 5.63 -0.43
CA LEU A 97 12.36 4.41 0.14
C LEU A 97 11.17 3.93 -0.67
N ARG A 98 10.32 4.85 -1.14
CA ARG A 98 9.17 4.52 -2.01
C ARG A 98 9.59 3.87 -3.33
N LEU A 99 10.68 4.35 -3.93
CA LEU A 99 11.19 3.84 -5.21
C LEU A 99 12.14 2.66 -5.07
N PHE A 100 12.68 2.40 -3.87
CA PHE A 100 13.67 1.36 -3.64
C PHE A 100 13.23 -0.03 -4.11
N PRO A 101 12.01 -0.51 -3.81
CA PRO A 101 11.54 -1.81 -4.31
C PRO A 101 11.46 -1.88 -5.83
N LEU A 102 11.08 -0.78 -6.49
CA LEU A 102 10.99 -0.73 -7.95
C LEU A 102 12.39 -0.79 -8.59
N ILE A 103 13.34 0.00 -8.08
CA ILE A 103 14.72 0.04 -8.60
C ILE A 103 15.42 -1.32 -8.40
N THR A 104 15.33 -1.86 -7.19
CA THR A 104 15.98 -3.13 -6.84
C THR A 104 15.28 -4.33 -7.47
N GLY A 105 13.95 -4.30 -7.59
CA GLY A 105 13.17 -5.29 -8.32
C GLY A 105 13.51 -5.31 -9.82
N LEU A 106 13.67 -4.14 -10.45
CA LEU A 106 14.14 -4.03 -11.84
C LEU A 106 15.55 -4.60 -11.99
N GLY A 107 16.45 -4.26 -11.08
CA GLY A 107 17.81 -4.81 -11.07
C GLY A 107 17.82 -6.33 -10.95
N LEU A 108 16.99 -6.89 -10.07
CA LEU A 108 16.86 -8.33 -9.88
C LEU A 108 16.24 -9.03 -11.09
N ALA A 109 15.22 -8.43 -11.71
CA ALA A 109 14.59 -8.99 -12.91
C ALA A 109 15.55 -9.01 -14.12
N LEU A 110 16.38 -7.96 -14.27
CA LEU A 110 17.45 -7.92 -15.28
C LEU A 110 18.53 -8.98 -15.02
N LEU A 111 18.91 -9.20 -13.75
CA LEU A 111 19.84 -10.28 -13.39
C LEU A 111 19.25 -11.67 -13.67
N ALA A 112 17.94 -11.85 -13.42
CA ALA A 112 17.27 -13.13 -13.60
C ALA A 112 17.06 -13.50 -15.06
N THR A 113 16.53 -12.57 -15.87
CA THR A 113 15.96 -12.90 -17.20
C THR A 113 16.43 -11.99 -18.35
N GLY A 114 17.23 -10.97 -18.04
CA GLY A 114 17.71 -10.00 -19.01
C GLY A 114 16.63 -9.07 -19.57
N PHE A 115 16.93 -8.34 -20.65
CA PHE A 115 16.01 -7.36 -21.25
C PHE A 115 14.81 -8.00 -21.96
N LYS A 116 14.99 -9.17 -22.58
CA LYS A 116 13.99 -9.77 -23.49
C LYS A 116 12.71 -10.21 -22.78
N HIS A 117 12.82 -10.62 -21.52
CA HIS A 117 11.70 -11.21 -20.79
C HIS A 117 11.21 -10.34 -19.63
N LEU A 118 11.62 -9.07 -19.58
CA LEU A 118 11.26 -8.16 -18.49
C LEU A 118 9.74 -7.94 -18.37
N ARG A 119 9.00 -8.07 -19.47
CA ARG A 119 7.53 -7.98 -19.51
C ARG A 119 6.83 -9.03 -18.63
N HIS A 120 7.47 -10.17 -18.33
CA HIS A 120 6.89 -11.19 -17.45
C HIS A 120 6.69 -10.68 -16.01
N TYR A 121 7.47 -9.67 -15.61
CA TYR A 121 7.42 -9.04 -14.29
C TYR A 121 6.53 -7.79 -14.22
N TRP A 122 5.67 -7.54 -15.23
CA TRP A 122 4.93 -6.27 -15.28
C TRP A 122 4.00 -6.10 -14.07
N HIS A 123 3.34 -7.18 -13.60
CA HIS A 123 2.46 -7.12 -12.44
C HIS A 123 3.23 -6.75 -11.18
N GLU A 124 4.42 -7.32 -10.99
CA GLU A 124 5.33 -7.04 -9.88
C GLU A 124 5.82 -5.58 -9.91
N PHE A 125 6.16 -5.06 -11.10
CA PHE A 125 6.48 -3.64 -11.25
C PHE A 125 5.28 -2.75 -10.98
N ALA A 126 4.07 -3.14 -11.40
CA ALA A 126 2.85 -2.41 -11.09
C ALA A 126 2.59 -2.35 -9.58
N VAL A 127 2.82 -3.45 -8.85
CA VAL A 127 2.76 -3.48 -7.37
C VAL A 127 3.72 -2.43 -6.79
N PHE A 128 4.99 -2.41 -7.23
CA PHE A 128 5.96 -1.44 -6.70
C PHE A 128 5.69 0.01 -7.13
N ILE A 129 5.18 0.24 -8.34
CA ILE A 129 4.73 1.57 -8.78
C ILE A 129 3.59 2.05 -7.89
N LEU A 130 2.62 1.20 -7.61
CA LEU A 130 1.47 1.51 -6.76
C LEU A 130 1.90 1.80 -5.31
N LEU A 131 2.86 1.04 -4.78
CA LEU A 131 3.50 1.33 -3.49
C LEU A 131 4.16 2.72 -3.50
N ALA A 132 4.87 3.05 -4.59
CA ALA A 132 5.67 4.25 -4.72
C ALA A 132 4.87 5.57 -4.75
N ILE A 133 3.56 5.52 -5.08
CA ILE A 133 2.71 6.72 -5.13
C ILE A 133 2.76 7.46 -3.77
N PRO A 134 3.09 8.76 -3.74
CA PRO A 134 3.14 9.52 -2.49
C PRO A 134 1.71 9.79 -1.94
N PRO A 135 1.54 9.93 -0.61
CA PRO A 135 0.24 10.29 -0.01
C PRO A 135 -0.21 11.70 -0.41
N THR A 136 0.69 12.51 -0.95
CA THR A 136 0.41 13.84 -1.47
C THR A 136 0.11 13.85 -2.98
N ALA A 137 -0.01 12.69 -3.62
CA ALA A 137 -0.22 12.59 -5.06
C ALA A 137 -1.48 13.30 -5.55
N LEU A 138 -2.49 13.47 -4.68
CA LEU A 138 -3.75 14.15 -4.98
C LEU A 138 -3.91 15.45 -4.16
N SER A 139 -2.82 16.01 -3.61
CA SER A 139 -2.88 17.23 -2.78
C SER A 139 -3.40 18.47 -3.52
N PHE A 140 -3.42 18.46 -4.85
CA PHE A 140 -4.02 19.53 -5.65
C PHE A 140 -5.56 19.53 -5.64
N PHE A 141 -6.19 18.46 -5.14
CA PHE A 141 -7.63 18.42 -4.92
C PHE A 141 -7.97 18.84 -3.48
N GLU A 142 -8.53 20.04 -3.33
CA GLU A 142 -8.98 20.57 -2.05
C GLU A 142 -10.33 19.96 -1.61
N ILE A 143 -10.28 18.81 -0.95
CA ILE A 143 -11.48 18.17 -0.36
C ILE A 143 -11.76 18.61 1.08
N SER A 144 -10.85 19.36 1.69
CA SER A 144 -10.93 19.83 3.08
C SER A 144 -12.26 20.53 3.42
N PRO A 145 -12.82 21.42 2.57
CA PRO A 145 -14.11 22.05 2.84
C PRO A 145 -15.29 21.06 2.87
N ILE A 146 -15.23 20.00 2.05
CA ILE A 146 -16.27 18.96 1.99
C ILE A 146 -16.20 18.12 3.25
N THR A 147 -14.99 17.70 3.65
CA THR A 147 -14.75 16.97 4.90
C THR A 147 -15.19 17.78 6.11
N ALA A 148 -14.89 19.08 6.15
CA ALA A 148 -15.34 19.95 7.23
C ALA A 148 -16.88 20.01 7.32
N ARG A 149 -17.57 20.22 6.19
CA ARG A 149 -19.05 20.22 6.14
C ARG A 149 -19.64 18.91 6.64
N PHE A 150 -19.13 17.78 6.17
CA PHE A 150 -19.67 16.48 6.53
C PHE A 150 -19.39 16.15 8.00
N SER A 151 -18.21 16.47 8.52
CA SER A 151 -17.87 16.27 9.93
C SER A 151 -18.71 17.16 10.86
N THR A 152 -18.98 18.41 10.46
CA THR A 152 -19.93 19.28 11.16
C THR A 152 -21.34 18.68 11.20
N LEU A 153 -21.81 18.10 10.09
CA LEU A 153 -23.10 17.43 10.05
C LEU A 153 -23.14 16.25 11.04
N LEU A 154 -22.10 15.41 11.07
CA LEU A 154 -22.01 14.29 12.01
C LEU A 154 -22.02 14.76 13.48
N LEU A 155 -21.29 15.84 13.80
CA LEU A 155 -21.30 16.45 15.14
C LEU A 155 -22.68 16.94 15.53
N TRP A 156 -23.35 17.66 14.62
CA TRP A 156 -24.69 18.18 14.85
C TRP A 156 -25.71 17.06 15.06
N LEU A 157 -25.66 16.01 14.22
CA LEU A 157 -26.50 14.80 14.37
C LEU A 157 -26.22 14.06 15.69
N SER A 158 -24.99 14.16 16.22
CA SER A 158 -24.61 13.60 17.51
C SER A 158 -25.02 14.47 18.70
N GLY A 159 -25.73 15.58 18.48
CA GLY A 159 -26.28 16.46 19.52
C GLY A 159 -25.35 17.59 19.97
N PHE A 160 -24.22 17.81 19.30
CA PHE A 160 -23.32 18.92 19.64
C PHE A 160 -23.79 20.23 18.99
N GLU A 161 -23.72 21.31 19.77
CA GLU A 161 -23.81 22.66 19.23
C GLU A 161 -22.50 23.02 18.52
N VAL A 162 -22.56 23.00 17.19
CA VAL A 162 -21.41 23.19 16.32
C VAL A 162 -21.66 24.31 15.32
N GLN A 163 -20.64 25.14 15.12
CA GLN A 163 -20.59 26.14 14.06
C GLN A 163 -19.40 25.86 13.14
N ARG A 164 -19.56 26.17 11.86
CA ARG A 164 -18.50 26.00 10.85
C ARG A 164 -18.23 27.30 10.14
N GLN A 165 -16.95 27.68 10.06
CA GLN A 165 -16.48 28.82 9.27
C GLN A 165 -15.40 28.35 8.31
N GLY A 166 -15.76 28.19 7.03
CA GLY A 166 -14.82 27.62 6.05
C GLY A 166 -14.42 26.18 6.42
N VAL A 167 -13.12 25.96 6.64
CA VAL A 167 -12.56 24.67 7.08
C VAL A 167 -12.46 24.55 8.61
N TYR A 168 -12.82 25.60 9.35
CA TYR A 168 -12.85 25.56 10.82
C TYR A 168 -14.18 24.99 11.32
N ILE A 169 -14.07 24.08 12.28
CA ILE A 169 -15.19 23.52 13.05
C ILE A 169 -15.02 23.99 14.50
N MET A 170 -16.05 24.62 15.05
CA MET A 170 -16.05 25.24 16.37
C MET A 170 -17.22 24.68 17.20
N LEU A 171 -16.93 24.20 18.40
CA LEU A 171 -17.95 23.75 19.36
C LEU A 171 -18.17 24.83 20.43
N SER A 172 -19.38 24.89 21.00
CA SER A 172 -19.69 25.82 22.10
C SER A 172 -18.89 25.57 23.38
N THR A 173 -18.23 24.42 23.50
CA THR A 173 -17.29 24.08 24.58
C THR A 173 -15.97 24.86 24.52
N GLY A 174 -15.75 25.66 23.47
CA GLY A 174 -14.48 26.35 23.21
C GLY A 174 -13.47 25.50 22.42
N ALA A 175 -13.84 24.28 22.06
CA ALA A 175 -13.03 23.43 21.17
C ALA A 175 -13.11 23.96 19.72
N SER A 176 -11.97 24.03 19.04
CA SER A 176 -11.93 24.36 17.62
C SER A 176 -10.90 23.50 16.91
N ILE A 177 -11.17 23.17 15.65
CA ILE A 177 -10.22 22.45 14.80
C ILE A 177 -10.27 22.98 13.37
N GLU A 178 -9.08 23.09 12.77
CA GLU A 178 -8.93 23.39 11.36
C GLU A 178 -8.78 22.09 10.57
N VAL A 179 -9.67 21.87 9.60
CA VAL A 179 -9.52 20.76 8.64
C VAL A 179 -8.52 21.18 7.58
N TYR A 180 -7.23 21.01 7.85
CA TYR A 180 -6.16 21.26 6.89
C TYR A 180 -5.81 19.99 6.07
N HIS A 181 -4.82 20.07 5.17
CA HIS A 181 -4.45 18.98 4.25
C HIS A 181 -4.32 17.59 4.90
N GLY A 182 -3.74 17.47 6.10
CA GLY A 182 -3.61 16.19 6.82
C GLY A 182 -4.93 15.60 7.34
N CYS A 183 -5.95 16.43 7.48
CA CYS A 183 -7.31 16.04 7.91
C CYS A 183 -8.31 15.99 6.75
N SER A 184 -7.89 16.35 5.53
CA SER A 184 -8.74 16.36 4.34
C SER A 184 -9.32 14.99 3.99
N GLY A 185 -8.59 13.91 4.26
CA GLY A 185 -8.94 12.53 3.91
C GLY A 185 -8.27 12.02 2.64
N VAL A 186 -7.50 12.85 1.93
CA VAL A 186 -6.80 12.47 0.69
C VAL A 186 -5.84 11.30 0.93
N ILE A 187 -5.15 11.31 2.07
CA ILE A 187 -4.19 10.25 2.45
C ILE A 187 -4.89 8.89 2.54
N VAL A 188 -6.03 8.84 3.24
CA VAL A 188 -6.83 7.60 3.41
C VAL A 188 -7.39 7.15 2.06
N ILE A 189 -7.85 8.08 1.22
CA ILE A 189 -8.34 7.78 -0.13
C ILE A 189 -7.24 7.14 -0.98
N ILE A 190 -6.05 7.74 -1.04
CA ILE A 190 -4.91 7.19 -1.79
C ILE A 190 -4.55 5.81 -1.25
N GLN A 191 -4.52 5.63 0.07
CA GLN A 191 -4.23 4.34 0.66
C GLN A 191 -5.25 3.28 0.23
N VAL A 192 -6.55 3.55 0.34
CA VAL A 192 -7.59 2.62 -0.11
C VAL A 192 -7.47 2.31 -1.61
N LEU A 193 -7.24 3.32 -2.45
CA LEU A 193 -7.06 3.13 -3.90
C LEU A 193 -5.84 2.27 -4.23
N LYS A 194 -4.76 2.36 -3.44
CA LYS A 194 -3.62 1.45 -3.55
C LYS A 194 -4.00 0.00 -3.27
N PHE A 195 -4.81 -0.27 -2.25
CA PHE A 195 -5.25 -1.63 -1.96
C PHE A 195 -6.25 -2.15 -3.00
N VAL A 196 -7.13 -1.30 -3.52
CA VAL A 196 -8.02 -1.66 -4.64
C VAL A 196 -7.21 -2.00 -5.89
N GLY A 197 -6.22 -1.18 -6.25
CA GLY A 197 -5.33 -1.47 -7.37
C GLY A 197 -4.51 -2.75 -7.14
N LEU A 198 -4.09 -3.01 -5.91
CA LEU A 198 -3.41 -4.25 -5.55
C LEU A 198 -4.33 -5.47 -5.77
N ALA A 199 -5.59 -5.37 -5.35
CA ALA A 199 -6.58 -6.43 -5.60
C ALA A 199 -6.75 -6.72 -7.10
N PHE A 200 -6.77 -5.68 -7.95
CA PHE A 200 -6.87 -5.85 -9.41
C PHE A 200 -5.65 -6.53 -10.04
N LEU A 201 -4.49 -6.45 -9.40
CA LEU A 201 -3.26 -7.13 -9.85
C LEU A 201 -3.21 -8.59 -9.38
N LEU A 202 -3.90 -8.92 -8.28
CA LEU A 202 -3.86 -10.25 -7.67
C LEU A 202 -5.02 -11.14 -8.10
N PHE A 203 -6.17 -10.56 -8.46
CA PHE A 203 -7.39 -11.30 -8.76
C PHE A 203 -7.93 -10.90 -10.14
N PRO A 204 -8.55 -11.86 -10.87
CA PRO A 204 -9.30 -11.53 -12.07
C PRO A 204 -10.46 -10.60 -11.71
N THR A 205 -10.67 -9.56 -12.52
CA THR A 205 -11.73 -8.57 -12.28
C THR A 205 -12.43 -8.17 -13.57
N ASN A 206 -13.76 -8.05 -13.50
CA ASN A 206 -14.57 -7.55 -14.59
C ASN A 206 -14.59 -6.00 -14.63
N TRP A 207 -15.10 -5.43 -15.72
CA TRP A 207 -15.08 -3.97 -15.92
C TRP A 207 -15.95 -3.22 -14.90
N ILE A 208 -17.02 -3.83 -14.41
CA ILE A 208 -17.92 -3.23 -13.40
C ILE A 208 -17.16 -3.09 -12.08
N GLN A 209 -16.53 -4.17 -11.62
CA GLN A 209 -15.70 -4.19 -10.40
C GLN A 209 -14.58 -3.13 -10.49
N ARG A 210 -13.96 -2.97 -11.67
CA ARG A 210 -12.92 -1.97 -11.91
C ARG A 210 -13.37 -0.52 -11.77
N ILE A 211 -14.68 -0.25 -11.89
CA ILE A 211 -15.26 1.09 -11.73
C ILE A 211 -15.87 1.24 -10.33
N VAL A 212 -16.63 0.24 -9.88
CA VAL A 212 -17.39 0.34 -8.63
C VAL A 212 -16.48 0.26 -7.41
N LEU A 213 -15.50 -0.65 -7.38
CA LEU A 213 -14.64 -0.82 -6.20
C LEU A 213 -13.83 0.45 -5.85
N PRO A 214 -13.22 1.18 -6.83
CA PRO A 214 -12.58 2.46 -6.52
C PRO A 214 -13.56 3.50 -6.00
N ILE A 215 -14.76 3.61 -6.58
CA ILE A 215 -15.78 4.59 -6.15
C ILE A 215 -16.23 4.29 -4.72
N VAL A 216 -16.59 3.03 -4.44
CA VAL A 216 -17.00 2.59 -3.10
C VAL A 216 -15.85 2.77 -2.10
N GLY A 217 -14.62 2.47 -2.50
CA GLY A 217 -13.43 2.70 -1.68
C GLY A 217 -13.21 4.16 -1.33
N ILE A 218 -13.35 5.08 -2.30
CA ILE A 218 -13.27 6.54 -2.06
C ILE A 218 -14.34 6.97 -1.06
N VAL A 219 -15.58 6.49 -1.24
CA VAL A 219 -16.68 6.80 -0.32
C VAL A 219 -16.34 6.31 1.09
N ILE A 220 -15.97 5.04 1.26
CA ILE A 220 -15.61 4.49 2.58
C ILE A 220 -14.48 5.29 3.23
N ALA A 221 -13.40 5.56 2.49
CA ALA A 221 -12.26 6.33 2.96
C ALA A 221 -12.65 7.75 3.42
N PHE A 222 -13.51 8.42 2.66
CA PHE A 222 -14.03 9.74 3.01
C PHE A 222 -14.84 9.68 4.31
N PHE A 223 -15.77 8.73 4.43
CA PHE A 223 -16.62 8.57 5.62
C PHE A 223 -15.80 8.26 6.87
N THR A 224 -14.84 7.33 6.80
CA THR A 224 -13.97 7.00 7.94
C THR A 224 -13.13 8.20 8.36
N ASN A 225 -12.63 9.00 7.41
CA ASN A 225 -11.88 10.20 7.73
C ASN A 225 -12.78 11.31 8.32
N ALA A 226 -14.01 11.46 7.86
CA ALA A 226 -14.92 12.44 8.46
C ALA A 226 -15.27 12.08 9.92
N ILE A 227 -15.40 10.79 10.24
CA ILE A 227 -15.54 10.32 11.62
C ILE A 227 -14.28 10.66 12.43
N ARG A 228 -13.07 10.49 11.86
CA ARG A 228 -11.81 10.92 12.49
C ARG A 228 -11.85 12.41 12.83
N VAL A 229 -12.22 13.27 11.87
CA VAL A 229 -12.27 14.73 12.07
C VAL A 229 -13.31 15.11 13.12
N MET A 230 -14.46 14.45 13.14
CA MET A 230 -15.46 14.61 14.21
C MET A 230 -14.87 14.31 15.59
N ILE A 231 -14.16 13.18 15.74
CA ILE A 231 -13.51 12.79 17.00
C ILE A 231 -12.45 13.82 17.40
N LEU A 232 -11.63 14.27 16.45
CA LEU A 232 -10.60 15.28 16.70
C LEU A 232 -11.19 16.62 17.12
N ALA A 233 -12.35 17.02 16.59
CA ALA A 233 -13.06 18.23 16.99
C ALA A 233 -13.56 18.14 18.45
N ILE A 234 -14.03 16.96 18.88
CA ILE A 234 -14.43 16.73 20.28
C ILE A 234 -13.21 16.78 21.20
N LEU A 235 -12.10 16.16 20.77
CA LEU A 235 -10.87 16.08 21.55
C LEU A 235 -10.02 17.36 21.52
N SER A 236 -10.38 18.36 20.71
CA SER A 236 -9.70 19.66 20.73
C SER A 236 -10.17 20.58 21.87
N ALA A 237 -11.04 20.08 22.75
CA ALA A 237 -11.43 20.77 23.97
C ALA A 237 -10.24 20.96 24.94
N PRO A 238 -10.25 22.02 25.76
CA PRO A 238 -9.21 22.22 26.78
C PRO A 238 -9.12 21.02 27.74
N GLY A 239 -7.92 20.47 27.93
CA GLY A 239 -7.66 19.36 28.86
C GLY A 239 -7.45 17.98 28.21
N SER A 240 -7.71 17.82 26.91
CA SER A 240 -7.53 16.54 26.18
C SER A 240 -6.34 16.51 25.21
N GLY A 241 -5.31 17.34 25.45
CA GLY A 241 -4.17 17.51 24.53
C GLY A 241 -3.40 16.22 24.20
N GLU A 242 -3.23 15.33 25.17
CA GLU A 242 -2.57 14.03 24.94
C GLU A 242 -3.41 13.12 24.04
N ALA A 243 -4.72 13.02 24.30
CA ALA A 243 -5.65 12.26 23.48
C ALA A 243 -5.73 12.85 22.06
N PHE A 244 -5.82 14.18 21.93
CA PHE A 244 -5.78 14.85 20.63
C PHE A 244 -4.52 14.47 19.86
N THR A 245 -3.34 14.55 20.48
CA THR A 245 -2.06 14.22 19.86
C THR A 245 -2.02 12.76 19.39
N TYR A 246 -2.52 11.82 20.22
CA TYR A 246 -2.57 10.40 19.88
C TYR A 246 -3.44 10.10 18.65
N TRP A 247 -4.61 10.73 18.54
CA TRP A 247 -5.54 10.53 17.42
C TRP A 247 -5.20 11.37 16.18
N HIS A 248 -4.51 12.49 16.37
CA HIS A 248 -4.09 13.39 15.30
C HIS A 248 -2.85 12.85 14.59
N ASP A 249 -1.74 12.68 15.30
CA ASP A 249 -0.42 12.30 14.75
C ASP A 249 0.10 10.95 15.26
N GLY A 250 -0.47 10.43 16.35
CA GLY A 250 -0.08 9.15 16.92
C GLY A 250 -0.60 7.94 16.16
N SER A 251 -0.40 6.74 16.73
CA SER A 251 -0.87 5.49 16.13
C SER A 251 -2.40 5.37 16.04
N GLY A 252 -3.14 6.16 16.82
CA GLY A 252 -4.61 6.26 16.71
C GLY A 252 -5.08 6.78 15.36
N SER A 253 -4.28 7.61 14.67
CA SER A 253 -4.60 8.09 13.32
C SER A 253 -4.68 6.92 12.30
N LEU A 254 -3.86 5.89 12.47
CA LEU A 254 -3.79 4.71 11.61
C LEU A 254 -5.05 3.84 11.68
N ALA A 255 -5.76 3.85 12.82
CA ALA A 255 -6.95 3.02 13.00
C ALA A 255 -8.01 3.33 11.94
N PHE A 256 -8.17 4.59 11.53
CA PHE A 256 -9.17 4.96 10.52
C PHE A 256 -8.80 4.49 9.13
N SER A 257 -7.52 4.54 8.76
CA SER A 257 -7.07 4.02 7.47
C SER A 257 -7.09 2.49 7.42
N MET A 258 -6.69 1.84 8.51
CA MET A 258 -6.81 0.38 8.67
C MET A 258 -8.27 -0.06 8.61
N LEU A 259 -9.19 0.66 9.25
CA LEU A 259 -10.62 0.38 9.18
C LEU A 259 -11.13 0.49 7.74
N ALA A 260 -10.82 1.58 7.04
CA ALA A 260 -11.24 1.77 5.65
C ALA A 260 -10.71 0.66 4.73
N VAL A 261 -9.42 0.34 4.84
CA VAL A 261 -8.79 -0.75 4.07
C VAL A 261 -9.39 -2.10 4.42
N SER A 262 -9.71 -2.36 5.69
CA SER A 262 -10.31 -3.63 6.12
C SER A 262 -11.74 -3.80 5.59
N ILE A 263 -12.56 -2.74 5.61
CA ILE A 263 -13.92 -2.77 5.03
C ILE A 263 -13.83 -3.03 3.53
N VAL A 264 -12.97 -2.30 2.82
CA VAL A 264 -12.78 -2.50 1.37
C VAL A 264 -12.20 -3.88 1.07
N GLY A 265 -11.25 -4.36 1.87
CA GLY A 265 -10.69 -5.70 1.75
C GLY A 265 -11.75 -6.79 1.92
N ALA A 266 -12.66 -6.64 2.89
CA ALA A 266 -13.80 -7.53 3.07
C ALA A 266 -14.74 -7.49 1.85
N LEU A 267 -15.05 -6.31 1.32
CA LEU A 267 -15.85 -6.18 0.09
C LEU A 267 -15.18 -6.84 -1.11
N CYS A 268 -13.87 -6.64 -1.29
CA CYS A 268 -13.09 -7.32 -2.33
C CYS A 268 -13.13 -8.85 -2.13
N TYR A 269 -13.00 -9.34 -0.90
CA TYR A 269 -13.10 -10.77 -0.62
C TYR A 269 -14.47 -11.34 -1.01
N PHE A 270 -15.56 -10.71 -0.56
CA PHE A 270 -16.90 -11.20 -0.85
C PHE A 270 -17.31 -11.08 -2.31
N TRP A 271 -16.74 -10.14 -3.07
CA TRP A 271 -17.18 -9.86 -4.44
C TRP A 271 -16.20 -10.32 -5.53
N LEU A 272 -14.92 -10.53 -5.20
CA LEU A 272 -13.95 -11.07 -6.16
C LEU A 272 -13.76 -12.57 -5.98
N LEU A 273 -13.51 -13.01 -4.74
CA LEU A 273 -13.13 -14.40 -4.48
C LEU A 273 -14.33 -15.34 -4.41
N ARG A 274 -15.46 -14.88 -3.89
CA ARG A 274 -16.66 -15.73 -3.78
C ARG A 274 -17.25 -16.09 -5.15
N ASP A 275 -17.23 -15.15 -6.09
CA ASP A 275 -17.79 -15.38 -7.43
C ASP A 275 -16.89 -16.36 -8.21
N GLU A 276 -15.57 -16.28 -8.05
CA GLU A 276 -14.60 -17.22 -8.65
C GLU A 276 -14.76 -18.66 -8.10
N ASP A 277 -14.95 -18.81 -6.78
CA ASP A 277 -15.20 -20.13 -6.17
C ASP A 277 -16.51 -20.77 -6.68
N ILE A 278 -17.56 -19.96 -6.89
CA ILE A 278 -18.86 -20.45 -7.39
C ILE A 278 -18.74 -20.88 -8.86
N GLU A 279 -18.11 -20.07 -9.71
CA GLU A 279 -17.88 -20.42 -11.12
C GLU A 279 -17.07 -21.72 -11.22
N ARG A 280 -15.99 -21.85 -10.44
CA ARG A 280 -15.14 -23.05 -10.46
C ARG A 280 -15.88 -24.32 -10.01
N ILE A 281 -16.73 -24.23 -8.97
CA ILE A 281 -17.54 -25.36 -8.51
C ILE A 281 -18.59 -25.76 -9.56
N SER A 282 -19.13 -24.80 -10.31
CA SER A 282 -20.09 -25.09 -11.37
C SER A 282 -19.44 -25.80 -12.58
N GLU A 283 -18.23 -25.40 -12.97
CA GLU A 283 -17.46 -26.07 -14.04
C GLU A 283 -17.05 -27.49 -13.64
N GLU A 284 -16.57 -27.70 -12.41
CA GLU A 284 -16.22 -29.03 -11.90
C GLU A 284 -17.46 -29.94 -11.71
N GLY A 285 -18.66 -29.36 -11.57
CA GLY A 285 -19.92 -30.09 -11.40
C GLY A 285 -20.62 -30.51 -12.70
N GLU A 286 -20.34 -29.83 -13.81
CA GLU A 286 -20.86 -30.20 -15.15
C GLU A 286 -20.02 -31.28 -15.86
N GLU A 287 -18.82 -31.59 -15.36
CA GLU A 287 -17.96 -32.67 -15.89
C GLU A 287 -18.34 -34.09 -15.39
N TRP A 288 -19.43 -34.25 -14.63
CA TRP A 288 -19.95 -35.53 -14.13
C TRP A 288 -21.36 -35.86 -14.65
#